data_AF-A0A972WEQ2-F1
#
_entry.id   AF-A0A972WEQ2-F1
#
_cell.length_a   1.000
_cell.length_b   1.000
_cell.length_c   1.000
_cell.angle_alpha   90.00
_cell.angle_beta   90.00
_cell.angle_gamma   90.00
#
_symmetry.space_group_name_H-M   'P 1'
#
loop_
_entity.id
_entity.type
_entity.pdbx_description
1 polymer ?
#
loop_
_entity_poly.entity_id
_entity_poly.type
_entity_poly.pdbx_seq_one_letter_code
_entity_poly.pdbx_strand_id
1 'polypeptide(L)' 'AKVRSALSKLAGSTPRYQCQECGFSSQRLLWQCPSCRNWETQRPASRVQFDTVLQHSITNR' A
#
# COMPACT_ATOMS: atom_id res chain seq x y z
N ALA A 1 16.44 5.11 20.89
CA ALA A 1 15.01 4.94 21.23
C ALA A 1 14.05 5.87 20.45
N LYS A 2 14.30 7.20 20.36
CA LYS A 2 13.41 8.17 19.69
C LYS A 2 13.13 7.88 18.20
N VAL A 3 14.16 7.54 17.42
CA VAL A 3 14.03 7.26 15.98
C VAL A 3 13.03 6.12 15.71
N ARG A 4 13.15 5.00 16.44
CA ARG A 4 12.22 3.86 16.32
C ARG A 4 10.76 4.24 16.58
N SER A 5 10.52 5.05 17.61
CA SER A 5 9.17 5.53 17.93
C SER A 5 8.61 6.41 16.82
N ALA A 6 9.41 7.34 16.28
CA ALA A 6 9.01 8.18 15.16
C ALA A 6 8.70 7.36 13.89
N LEU A 7 9.56 6.38 13.56
CA LEU A 7 9.34 5.47 12.43
C LEU A 7 8.07 4.63 12.61
N SER A 8 7.79 4.14 13.82
CA SER A 8 6.57 3.36 14.09
C SER A 8 5.30 4.19 13.90
N LYS A 9 5.33 5.46 14.34
CA LYS A 9 4.23 6.40 14.12
C LYS A 9 4.01 6.70 12.64
N LEU A 10 5.10 6.97 11.90
CA LEU A 10 5.03 7.23 10.46
C LEU A 10 4.48 6.01 9.72
N ALA A 11 4.96 4.81 10.05
CA ALA A 11 4.48 3.55 9.48
C ALA A 11 2.98 3.34 9.74
N GLY A 12 2.50 3.62 10.96
CA GLY A 12 1.07 3.52 11.29
C GLY A 12 0.19 4.56 10.59
N SER A 13 0.73 5.74 10.27
CA SER A 13 0.00 6.80 9.56
C SER A 13 -0.01 6.62 8.03
N THR A 14 0.90 5.81 7.50
CA THR A 14 1.03 5.59 6.05
C THR A 14 -0.18 4.79 5.56
N PRO A 15 -0.89 5.24 4.50
CA PRO A 15 -2.02 4.50 3.96
C PRO A 15 -1.57 3.14 3.42
N ARG A 16 -2.41 2.11 3.62
CA ARG A 16 -2.12 0.75 3.13
C ARG A 16 -2.69 0.50 1.75
N TYR A 17 -3.77 1.19 1.39
CA TYR A 17 -4.46 1.06 0.11
C TYR A 17 -4.68 2.42 -0.53
N GLN A 18 -4.64 2.46 -1.85
CA GLN A 18 -4.92 3.63 -2.66
C GLN A 18 -5.73 3.24 -3.92
N CYS A 19 -6.73 4.06 -4.25
CA CYS A 19 -7.47 3.99 -5.50
C CYS A 19 -6.56 4.33 -6.68
N GLN A 20 -6.43 3.45 -7.67
CA GLN A 20 -5.66 3.76 -8.89
C GLN A 20 -6.38 4.76 -9.81
N GLU A 21 -7.69 4.94 -9.67
CA GLU A 21 -8.47 5.86 -10.52
C GLU A 21 -8.48 7.31 -10.00
N CYS A 22 -8.57 7.50 -8.69
CA CYS A 22 -8.75 8.84 -8.10
C CYS A 22 -7.79 9.17 -6.95
N GLY A 23 -6.90 8.26 -6.57
CA GLY A 23 -5.92 8.50 -5.51
C GLY A 23 -6.44 8.44 -4.08
N PHE A 24 -7.74 8.19 -3.86
CA PHE A 24 -8.31 8.00 -2.51
C PHE A 24 -7.52 6.95 -1.72
N SER A 25 -7.05 7.31 -0.53
CA SER A 25 -6.17 6.47 0.28
C SER A 25 -6.85 6.02 1.56
N SER A 26 -6.60 4.78 1.99
CA SER A 26 -7.25 4.20 3.16
C SER A 26 -6.37 3.16 3.87
N GLN A 27 -6.71 2.87 5.12
CA GLN A 27 -6.02 1.84 5.93
C GLN A 27 -6.56 0.43 5.70
N ARG A 28 -7.75 0.30 5.13
CA ARG A 28 -8.47 -0.97 4.92
C ARG A 28 -8.78 -1.15 3.44
N LEU A 29 -8.80 -2.39 2.97
CA LEU A 29 -9.28 -2.68 1.63
C LEU A 29 -10.77 -2.38 1.54
N LEU A 30 -11.15 -1.53 0.59
CA LEU A 30 -12.54 -1.22 0.28
C LEU A 30 -12.86 -1.71 -1.13
N TRP A 31 -13.90 -2.53 -1.28
CA TRP A 31 -14.30 -3.05 -2.59
C TRP A 31 -14.81 -1.94 -3.51
N GLN A 32 -15.57 -0.99 -2.98
CA GLN A 32 -16.00 0.21 -3.68
C GLN A 32 -15.25 1.43 -3.15
N CYS A 33 -14.70 2.25 -4.05
CA CYS A 33 -14.04 3.49 -3.68
C CYS A 33 -15.07 4.55 -3.22
N PRO A 34 -14.96 5.12 -1.99
CA PRO A 34 -15.88 6.15 -1.52
C PRO A 34 -15.82 7.47 -2.30
N SER A 35 -14.68 7.76 -2.94
CA SER A 35 -14.46 9.02 -3.66
C SER A 35 -14.99 8.97 -5.10
N CYS A 36 -14.61 7.96 -5.90
CA CYS A 36 -15.02 7.85 -7.30
C CYS A 36 -16.17 6.86 -7.55
N ARG A 37 -16.60 6.09 -6.54
CA ARG A 37 -17.67 5.07 -6.59
C ARG A 37 -17.40 3.86 -7.50
N ASN A 38 -16.21 3.76 -8.09
CA ASN A 38 -15.77 2.60 -8.86
C ASN A 38 -15.48 1.40 -7.96
N TRP A 39 -15.75 0.21 -8.49
CA TRP A 39 -15.47 -1.06 -7.85
C TRP A 39 -14.08 -1.59 -8.20
N GLU A 40 -13.46 -2.33 -7.29
CA GLU A 40 -12.22 -3.08 -7.52
C GLU A 40 -11.01 -2.23 -7.93
N THR A 41 -10.98 -0.96 -7.53
CA THR A 41 -9.92 0.00 -7.90
C THR A 41 -8.85 0.19 -6.81
N GLN A 42 -9.09 -0.29 -5.59
CA GLN A 42 -8.15 -0.18 -4.48
C GLN A 42 -6.97 -1.15 -4.68
N ARG A 43 -5.74 -0.66 -4.56
CA ARG A 43 -4.50 -1.46 -4.60
C ARG A 43 -3.62 -1.11 -3.40
N PRO A 44 -2.69 -1.99 -2.98
CA PRO A 44 -1.72 -1.65 -1.96
C PRO A 44 -0.96 -0.36 -2.31
N ALA A 45 -0.92 0.60 -1.41
CA ALA A 45 -0.24 1.89 -1.62
C ALA A 45 1.29 1.77 -1.49
N SER A 46 1.78 0.69 -0.86
CA SER A 46 3.21 0.44 -0.72
C SER A 46 3.84 0.07 -2.06
N ARG A 47 4.90 0.77 -2.44
CA ARG A 47 5.72 0.47 -3.64
C ARG A 47 6.57 -0.81 -3.53
N VAL A 48 6.47 -1.55 -2.42
CA VAL A 48 7.07 -2.89 -2.35
C VAL A 48 6.22 -3.80 -3.22
N GLN A 49 6.59 -3.89 -4.50
CA GLN A 49 6.07 -4.90 -5.40
C GLN A 49 6.52 -6.24 -4.85
N PHE A 50 5.62 -6.96 -4.19
CA PHE A 50 5.91 -8.31 -3.71
C PHE A 50 6.35 -9.21 -4.88
N ASP A 51 5.86 -8.94 -6.10
CA ASP A 51 6.31 -9.58 -7.34
C ASP A 51 7.83 -9.45 -7.55
N THR A 52 8.43 -8.30 -7.24
CA THR A 52 9.89 -8.10 -7.38
C THR A 52 10.70 -8.87 -6.33
N VAL A 53 10.13 -9.07 -5.13
CA VAL A 53 10.76 -9.87 -4.07
C VAL A 53 10.72 -11.36 -4.43
N LEU A 54 9.62 -11.84 -5.01
CA LEU A 54 9.52 -13.20 -5.54
C LEU A 54 10.36 -13.41 -6.80
N GLN A 55 10.62 -12.38 -7.61
CA GLN A 55 11.50 -12.49 -8.77
C GLN A 55 12.98 -12.61 -8.40
N HIS A 56 13.45 -11.94 -7.34
CA HIS A 56 14.85 -12.02 -6.90
C HIS A 56 15.27 -13.42 -6.42
N SER A 57 14.32 -14.27 -5.99
CA SER A 57 14.62 -15.67 -5.64
C SER A 57 14.70 -16.60 -6.85
N ILE A 58 14.32 -16.14 -8.05
CA ILE A 58 14.36 -16.92 -9.29
C ILE A 58 15.63 -16.62 -10.11
N THR A 59 16.11 -15.37 -10.09
CA THR A 59 17.27 -14.93 -10.90
C THR A 59 18.62 -15.02 -10.21
N ASN A 60 18.68 -15.32 -8.90
CA ASN A 60 19.95 -15.59 -8.22
C ASN A 60 20.33 -17.07 -8.36
N ARG A 61 20.75 -17.45 -9.56
CA ARG A 61 21.59 -18.64 -9.81
C ARG A 61 22.93 -18.15 -10.34
#